data_AF-A0ABD1PZM2-F1
#
_entry.id   AF-A0ABD1PZM2-F1
#
_cell.length_a   1.000
_cell.length_b   1.000
_cell.length_c   1.000
_cell.angle_alpha   90.00
_cell.angle_beta   90.00
_cell.angle_gamma   90.00
#
_symmetry.space_group_name_H-M   'P 1'
#
loop_
_entity.id
_entity.type
_entity.pdbx_description
1 polymer ?
#
loop_
_entity_poly.entity_id
_entity_poly.type
_entity_poly.pdbx_seq_one_letter_code
_entity_poly.pdbx_strand_id
1 'polypeptide(L)'
;MDRVLTISHRYSWELKTSEGGWGLHGIINENDWKFRGIANGIDTKDWNPESDIFLQSDGYVNYFLDTLQTGKAQCKAALQKELALLVCADVQLIGFIGRLDHQKGVDLIAKAVHWMMDEDVQLVMLGTGRPDILKHFEGVYSDNQFKAFPVAVESPTIVPRSFFIMNHFFNGNLHKNKVIFILGATGTGKSRLSIDIATRIPSEIINSDKIQIHKGLDIVANKILESEKQGVRHHLLGTIEPDSDFTASDFCNQAVAAVEEILKLGKVPIIVGGSNSYIESLVEEHFVKFKSIYECCFIWLDVALPVLYSFTSKRVDQMVDAGLVDEVRGMFVHNADYSRGIRRAIGAQELDKYFRDEKEMDETTKKHVLESSIQEIKDNTGKLASRQLEKIKQLRDKLKWKIHHIDATSVFQIRLKEEADDDGCGKEVNDAWMKLVMHPCMDILTDFLKENRKIDESLEALLLLKT
;
A
#
# COMPACT_ATOMS: atom_id res chain seq x y z
N MET A 1 -33.69 8.09 -45.91
CA MET A 1 -32.67 8.01 -46.97
C MET A 1 -31.36 7.66 -46.29
N ASP A 2 -30.82 6.49 -46.62
CA ASP A 2 -29.58 5.99 -46.02
C ASP A 2 -28.40 6.85 -46.47
N ARG A 3 -27.56 7.26 -45.51
CA ARG A 3 -26.35 8.05 -45.76
C ARG A 3 -25.13 7.17 -45.54
N VAL A 4 -24.11 7.36 -46.37
CA VAL A 4 -22.80 6.72 -46.22
C VAL A 4 -21.85 7.78 -45.66
N LEU A 5 -21.31 7.50 -44.47
CA LEU A 5 -20.48 8.44 -43.72
C LEU A 5 -19.04 7.94 -43.63
N THR A 6 -18.09 8.87 -43.66
CA THR A 6 -16.66 8.56 -43.51
C THR A 6 -15.95 9.54 -42.58
N ILE A 7 -14.77 9.18 -42.10
CA ILE A 7 -14.11 9.75 -40.90
C ILE A 7 -13.60 11.19 -41.02
N SER A 8 -13.53 11.76 -42.23
CA SER A 8 -13.23 13.18 -42.45
C SER A 8 -13.60 13.65 -43.85
N HIS A 9 -13.69 14.97 -44.05
CA HIS A 9 -13.84 15.56 -45.39
C HIS A 9 -12.69 15.21 -46.32
N ARG A 10 -11.47 15.15 -45.80
CA ARG A 10 -10.27 14.81 -46.58
C ARG A 10 -10.28 13.35 -47.01
N TYR A 11 -10.57 12.43 -46.10
CA TYR A 11 -10.65 11.01 -46.42
C TYR A 11 -11.84 10.70 -47.35
N SER A 12 -12.95 11.45 -47.23
CA SER A 12 -14.05 11.41 -48.19
C SER A 12 -13.64 11.83 -49.59
N TRP A 13 -12.69 12.75 -49.72
CA TRP A 13 -12.15 13.14 -51.01
C TRP A 13 -11.17 12.09 -51.53
N GLU A 14 -10.29 11.55 -50.69
CA GLU A 14 -9.33 10.50 -51.06
C GLU A 14 -10.02 9.25 -51.63
N LEU A 15 -11.13 8.82 -51.03
CA LEU A 15 -11.90 7.67 -51.52
C LEU A 15 -12.54 7.88 -52.91
N LYS A 16 -12.60 9.13 -53.40
CA LYS A 16 -13.10 9.46 -54.74
C LYS A 16 -12.00 9.48 -55.80
N THR A 17 -10.73 9.39 -55.42
CA THR A 17 -9.62 9.34 -56.39
C THR A 17 -9.31 7.89 -56.78
N SER A 18 -8.70 7.70 -57.96
CA SER A 18 -8.28 6.39 -58.42
C SER A 18 -7.25 5.73 -57.49
N GLU A 19 -6.35 6.51 -56.89
CA GLU A 19 -5.36 5.97 -55.94
C GLU A 19 -5.97 5.65 -54.57
N GLY A 20 -6.86 6.51 -54.04
CA GLY A 20 -7.38 6.36 -52.68
C GLY A 20 -8.64 5.50 -52.58
N GLY A 21 -9.42 5.39 -53.66
CA GLY A 21 -10.67 4.62 -53.68
C GLY A 21 -10.51 3.13 -54.00
N TRP A 22 -9.30 2.63 -54.28
CA TRP A 22 -8.97 1.21 -54.48
C TRP A 22 -9.98 0.44 -55.36
N GLY A 23 -10.32 0.99 -56.52
CA GLY A 23 -11.28 0.40 -57.46
C GLY A 23 -12.76 0.68 -57.19
N LEU A 24 -13.11 1.30 -56.05
CA LEU A 24 -14.48 1.71 -55.69
C LEU A 24 -14.79 3.19 -55.97
N HIS A 25 -13.78 3.98 -56.35
CA HIS A 25 -13.92 5.42 -56.63
C HIS A 25 -15.04 5.75 -57.62
N GLY A 26 -15.25 4.93 -58.66
CA GLY A 26 -16.37 5.10 -59.62
C GLY A 26 -17.74 5.04 -58.93
N ILE A 27 -17.98 3.98 -58.15
CA ILE A 27 -19.24 3.77 -57.42
C ILE A 27 -19.45 4.87 -56.37
N ILE A 28 -18.38 5.30 -55.68
CA ILE A 28 -18.44 6.37 -54.68
C ILE A 28 -18.79 7.71 -55.32
N ASN A 29 -18.20 8.03 -56.48
CA ASN A 29 -18.52 9.25 -57.23
C ASN A 29 -19.95 9.23 -57.79
N GLU A 30 -20.43 8.10 -58.30
CA GLU A 30 -21.83 7.94 -58.74
C GLU A 30 -22.84 8.15 -57.61
N ASN A 31 -22.43 7.86 -56.38
CA ASN A 31 -23.27 7.94 -55.18
C ASN A 31 -22.90 9.14 -54.28
N ASP A 32 -22.21 10.15 -54.80
CA ASP A 32 -21.68 11.26 -54.00
C ASP A 32 -22.77 12.00 -53.21
N TRP A 33 -23.97 12.10 -53.79
CA TRP A 33 -25.11 12.77 -53.18
C TRP A 33 -25.50 12.19 -51.80
N LYS A 34 -25.17 10.92 -51.51
CA LYS A 34 -25.39 10.27 -50.20
C LYS A 34 -24.10 9.98 -49.43
N PHE A 35 -22.93 10.32 -49.98
CA PHE A 35 -21.62 10.10 -49.38
C PHE A 35 -21.10 11.38 -48.72
N ARG A 36 -20.84 11.36 -47.42
CA ARG A 36 -20.30 12.53 -46.71
C ARG A 36 -19.17 12.15 -45.77
N GLY A 37 -18.03 12.84 -45.93
CA GLY A 37 -17.07 12.98 -44.86
C GLY A 37 -17.69 13.77 -43.72
N ILE A 38 -17.68 13.20 -42.52
CA ILE A 38 -17.93 13.93 -41.28
C ILE A 38 -16.57 13.98 -40.59
N ALA A 39 -16.08 15.17 -40.29
CA ALA A 39 -14.91 15.30 -39.44
C ALA A 39 -15.22 14.58 -38.12
N ASN A 40 -14.44 13.55 -37.79
CA ASN A 40 -14.54 12.89 -36.49
C ASN A 40 -14.49 13.92 -35.37
N GLY A 41 -15.68 14.27 -34.84
CA GLY A 41 -15.97 14.59 -33.45
C GLY A 41 -15.18 15.67 -32.71
N ILE A 42 -14.23 16.38 -33.32
CA ILE A 42 -13.53 17.48 -32.65
C ILE A 42 -14.40 18.72 -32.79
N ASP A 43 -15.18 19.00 -31.76
CA ASP A 43 -15.81 20.30 -31.62
C ASP A 43 -14.71 21.33 -31.38
N THR A 44 -14.48 22.21 -32.37
CA THR A 44 -13.47 23.28 -32.28
C THR A 44 -13.86 24.38 -31.30
N LYS A 45 -15.04 24.31 -30.67
CA LYS A 45 -15.40 25.15 -29.53
C LYS A 45 -14.93 24.53 -28.22
N ASP A 46 -15.04 23.21 -28.10
CA ASP A 46 -14.62 22.47 -26.90
C ASP A 46 -13.10 22.21 -26.89
N TRP A 47 -12.50 21.95 -28.06
CA TRP A 47 -11.08 21.65 -28.23
C TRP A 47 -10.34 22.84 -28.88
N ASN A 48 -10.38 23.99 -28.21
CA ASN A 48 -9.71 25.21 -28.65
C ASN A 48 -8.65 25.67 -27.63
N PRO A 49 -7.34 25.66 -27.95
CA PRO A 49 -6.31 26.09 -27.01
C PRO A 49 -6.43 27.56 -26.57
N GLU A 50 -7.20 28.39 -27.28
CA GLU A 50 -7.47 29.78 -26.91
C GLU A 50 -8.45 29.90 -25.73
N SER A 51 -9.35 28.93 -25.57
CA SER A 51 -10.44 28.96 -24.58
C SER A 51 -10.51 27.72 -23.68
N ASP A 52 -9.61 26.76 -23.86
CA ASP A 52 -9.55 25.53 -23.07
C ASP A 52 -9.30 25.85 -21.59
N ILE A 53 -10.26 25.48 -20.74
CA ILE A 53 -10.21 25.69 -19.29
C ILE A 53 -9.06 24.93 -18.62
N PHE A 54 -8.59 23.82 -19.23
CA PHE A 54 -7.50 23.01 -18.68
C PHE A 54 -6.13 23.63 -18.91
N LEU A 55 -6.02 24.66 -19.75
CA LEU A 55 -4.78 25.40 -19.97
C LEU A 55 -4.64 26.65 -19.07
N GLN A 56 -5.51 26.80 -18.06
CA GLN A 56 -5.55 28.00 -17.19
C GLN A 56 -4.91 27.80 -15.81
N SER A 57 -4.50 26.59 -15.44
CA SER A 57 -3.92 26.29 -14.12
C SER A 57 -2.54 25.66 -14.20
N ASP A 58 -1.84 25.56 -13.06
CA ASP A 58 -0.68 24.69 -12.85
C ASP A 58 0.51 24.90 -13.81
N GLY A 59 0.66 26.11 -14.34
CA GLY A 59 1.75 26.52 -15.22
C GLY A 59 1.45 26.40 -16.72
N TYR A 60 0.29 25.84 -17.10
CA TYR A 60 -0.22 25.88 -18.47
C TYR A 60 -0.67 27.30 -18.85
N VAL A 61 -0.80 27.53 -20.16
CA VAL A 61 -1.30 28.80 -20.69
C VAL A 61 -2.12 28.57 -21.96
N ASN A 62 -3.25 29.26 -22.09
CA ASN A 62 -3.95 29.34 -23.36
C ASN A 62 -3.06 30.02 -24.41
N TYR A 63 -3.16 29.58 -25.67
CA TYR A 63 -2.32 30.13 -26.73
C TYR A 63 -3.07 30.25 -28.05
N PHE A 64 -2.62 31.23 -28.83
CA PHE A 64 -3.17 31.62 -30.12
C PHE A 64 -2.15 31.32 -31.22
N LEU A 65 -2.50 31.64 -32.47
CA LEU A 65 -1.62 31.39 -33.61
C LEU A 65 -0.31 32.22 -33.56
N ASP A 66 -0.36 33.41 -32.98
CA ASP A 66 0.78 34.33 -32.81
C ASP A 66 1.66 33.97 -31.59
N THR A 67 1.07 33.43 -30.53
CA THR A 67 1.77 32.94 -29.32
C THR A 67 2.03 31.44 -29.33
N LEU A 68 1.80 30.77 -30.47
CA LEU A 68 1.82 29.31 -30.59
C LEU A 68 3.12 28.69 -30.06
N GLN A 69 4.27 29.30 -30.37
CA GLN A 69 5.58 28.77 -29.98
C GLN A 69 5.82 28.87 -28.48
N THR A 70 5.59 30.05 -27.90
CA THR A 70 5.78 30.29 -26.46
C THR A 70 4.76 29.54 -25.63
N GLY A 71 3.50 29.53 -26.06
CA GLY A 71 2.41 28.81 -25.41
C GLY A 71 2.62 27.30 -25.38
N LYS A 72 3.00 26.69 -26.52
CA LYS A 72 3.32 25.25 -26.56
C LYS A 72 4.53 24.89 -25.72
N ALA A 73 5.59 25.70 -25.74
CA ALA A 73 6.77 25.47 -24.92
C ALA A 73 6.43 25.50 -23.42
N GLN A 74 5.61 26.47 -23.00
CA GLN A 74 5.17 26.58 -21.62
C GLN A 74 4.25 25.41 -21.22
N CYS A 75 3.27 25.04 -22.05
CA CYS A 75 2.41 23.89 -21.79
C CYS A 75 3.19 22.57 -21.74
N LYS A 76 4.21 22.40 -22.59
CA LYS A 76 5.12 21.25 -22.55
C LYS A 76 5.88 21.19 -21.23
N ALA A 77 6.45 22.31 -20.77
CA ALA A 77 7.15 22.36 -19.50
C ALA A 77 6.23 22.08 -18.30
N ALA A 78 5.00 22.59 -18.35
CA ALA A 78 3.96 22.32 -17.34
C ALA A 78 3.61 20.82 -17.30
N LEU A 79 3.39 20.19 -18.46
CA LEU A 79 3.11 18.76 -18.56
C LEU A 79 4.27 17.89 -18.10
N GLN A 80 5.51 18.24 -18.46
CA GLN A 80 6.71 17.56 -17.96
C GLN A 80 6.76 17.62 -16.43
N LYS A 81 6.52 18.79 -15.85
CA LYS A 81 6.50 18.98 -14.40
C LYS A 81 5.38 18.18 -13.72
N GLU A 82 4.18 18.21 -14.29
CA GLU A 82 3.01 17.48 -13.77
C GLU A 82 3.24 15.97 -13.76
N LEU A 83 3.87 15.43 -14.81
CA LEU A 83 4.17 14.01 -14.95
C LEU A 83 5.51 13.58 -14.33
N ALA A 84 6.18 14.50 -13.62
CA ALA A 84 7.51 14.32 -13.02
C ALA A 84 8.58 13.84 -14.02
N LEU A 85 8.52 14.34 -15.25
CA LEU A 85 9.57 14.23 -16.26
C LEU A 85 10.62 15.34 -16.05
N LEU A 86 11.83 15.14 -16.59
CA LEU A 86 12.83 16.21 -16.65
C LEU A 86 12.29 17.37 -17.50
N VAL A 87 12.18 18.56 -16.92
CA VAL A 87 11.76 19.76 -17.65
C VAL A 87 12.92 20.24 -18.51
N CYS A 88 12.84 19.98 -19.82
CA CYS A 88 13.87 20.36 -20.78
C CYS A 88 13.22 20.85 -22.08
N ALA A 89 13.63 22.05 -22.52
CA ALA A 89 13.10 22.69 -23.72
C ALA A 89 13.48 21.93 -24.99
N ASP A 90 14.70 21.40 -25.04
CA ASP A 90 15.30 20.81 -26.25
C ASP A 90 14.95 19.32 -26.44
N VAL A 91 14.48 18.63 -25.39
CA VAL A 91 14.10 17.21 -25.43
C VAL A 91 12.71 17.04 -26.03
N GLN A 92 12.51 16.16 -27.01
CA GLN A 92 11.18 16.00 -27.63
C GLN A 92 10.20 15.27 -26.70
N LEU A 93 8.94 15.68 -26.66
CA LEU A 93 7.88 14.99 -25.89
C LEU A 93 6.87 14.37 -26.86
N ILE A 94 6.74 13.05 -26.82
CA ILE A 94 5.83 12.26 -27.65
C ILE A 94 4.65 11.83 -26.79
N GLY A 95 3.44 12.15 -27.23
CA GLY A 95 2.19 11.74 -26.58
C GLY A 95 1.47 10.67 -27.39
N PHE A 96 1.05 9.58 -26.74
CA PHE A 96 0.11 8.60 -27.28
C PHE A 96 -1.18 8.66 -26.46
N ILE A 97 -2.32 8.90 -27.11
CA ILE A 97 -3.64 8.87 -26.46
C ILE A 97 -4.53 7.91 -27.25
N GLY A 98 -4.94 6.82 -26.60
CA GLY A 98 -5.79 5.81 -27.25
C GLY A 98 -5.75 4.47 -26.56
N ARG A 99 -6.46 3.47 -27.12
CA ARG A 99 -6.43 2.11 -26.57
C ARG A 99 -5.03 1.51 -26.73
N LEU A 100 -4.47 0.97 -25.65
CA LEU A 100 -3.19 0.26 -25.68
C LEU A 100 -3.41 -1.18 -26.14
N ASP A 101 -3.61 -1.31 -27.45
CA ASP A 101 -3.92 -2.55 -28.15
C ASP A 101 -3.00 -2.71 -29.37
N HIS A 102 -2.74 -3.96 -29.78
CA HIS A 102 -1.94 -4.27 -30.96
C HIS A 102 -2.45 -3.57 -32.23
N GLN A 103 -3.77 -3.42 -32.39
CA GLN A 103 -4.36 -2.76 -33.56
C GLN A 103 -4.09 -1.25 -33.61
N LYS A 104 -3.57 -0.66 -32.53
CA LYS A 104 -3.25 0.76 -32.43
C LYS A 104 -1.75 1.05 -32.57
N GLY A 105 -0.96 0.05 -32.97
CA GLY A 105 0.49 0.19 -33.20
C GLY A 105 1.31 0.28 -31.92
N VAL A 106 0.73 -0.06 -30.76
CA VAL A 106 1.42 -0.02 -29.47
C VAL A 106 2.50 -1.11 -29.39
N ASP A 107 2.35 -2.20 -30.13
CA ASP A 107 3.38 -3.22 -30.30
C ASP A 107 4.62 -2.71 -31.05
N LEU A 108 4.45 -1.77 -31.98
CA LEU A 108 5.57 -1.12 -32.67
C LEU A 108 6.30 -0.19 -31.71
N ILE A 109 5.55 0.58 -30.91
CA ILE A 109 6.13 1.44 -29.86
C ILE A 109 6.90 0.58 -28.84
N ALA A 110 6.32 -0.54 -28.38
CA ALA A 110 6.96 -1.47 -27.47
C ALA A 110 8.30 -2.01 -27.99
N LYS A 111 8.40 -2.30 -29.31
CA LYS A 111 9.65 -2.75 -29.92
C LYS A 111 10.67 -1.63 -30.08
N ALA A 112 10.22 -0.41 -30.36
CA ALA A 112 11.08 0.75 -30.56
C ALA A 112 11.50 1.43 -29.26
N VAL A 113 10.78 1.20 -28.14
CA VAL A 113 10.94 1.98 -26.91
C VAL A 113 12.35 1.92 -26.36
N HIS A 114 13.01 0.75 -26.41
CA HIS A 114 14.39 0.62 -25.95
C HIS A 114 15.36 1.48 -26.76
N TRP A 115 15.19 1.55 -28.08
CA TRP A 115 15.96 2.45 -28.92
C TRP A 115 15.61 3.92 -28.63
N MET A 116 14.33 4.23 -28.44
CA MET A 116 13.90 5.60 -28.13
C MET A 116 14.41 6.12 -26.80
N MET A 117 14.63 5.25 -25.80
CA MET A 117 15.20 5.64 -24.50
C MET A 117 16.71 5.93 -24.56
N ASP A 118 17.40 5.51 -25.62
CA ASP A 118 18.80 5.87 -25.87
C ASP A 118 18.93 7.24 -26.57
N GLU A 119 17.81 7.84 -26.98
CA GLU A 119 17.72 9.15 -27.64
C GLU A 119 17.18 10.22 -26.67
N ASP A 120 17.42 11.50 -26.94
CA ASP A 120 16.91 12.62 -26.13
C ASP A 120 15.40 12.87 -26.36
N VAL A 121 14.58 11.90 -25.95
CA VAL A 121 13.12 11.88 -26.17
C VAL A 121 12.38 11.45 -24.90
N GLN A 122 11.21 12.02 -24.67
CA GLN A 122 10.27 11.63 -23.63
C GLN A 122 9.00 11.07 -24.25
N LEU A 123 8.44 10.03 -23.64
CA LEU A 123 7.23 9.37 -24.13
C LEU A 123 6.18 9.26 -23.02
N VAL A 124 4.98 9.76 -23.32
CA VAL A 124 3.79 9.73 -22.46
C VAL A 124 2.69 8.95 -23.16
N MET A 125 2.16 7.90 -22.53
CA MET A 125 1.05 7.12 -23.09
C MET A 125 -0.16 7.10 -22.15
N LEU A 126 -1.34 7.46 -22.65
CA LEU A 126 -2.60 7.51 -21.90
C LEU A 126 -3.66 6.62 -22.57
N GLY A 127 -4.20 5.65 -21.84
CA GLY A 127 -5.23 4.77 -22.40
C GLY A 127 -5.61 3.54 -21.59
N THR A 128 -6.73 2.90 -21.96
CA THR A 128 -7.08 1.54 -21.50
C THR A 128 -6.25 0.52 -22.27
N GLY A 129 -5.57 -0.40 -21.59
CA GLY A 129 -4.69 -1.38 -22.23
C GLY A 129 -4.99 -2.83 -21.86
N ARG A 130 -4.58 -3.75 -22.74
CA ARG A 130 -4.57 -5.17 -22.38
C ARG A 130 -3.44 -5.45 -21.37
N PRO A 131 -3.66 -6.29 -20.34
CA PRO A 131 -2.65 -6.57 -19.31
C PRO A 131 -1.32 -7.11 -19.86
N ASP A 132 -1.35 -7.88 -20.95
CA ASP A 132 -0.15 -8.43 -21.59
C ASP A 132 0.72 -7.38 -22.28
N ILE A 133 0.11 -6.32 -22.84
CA ILE A 133 0.84 -5.19 -23.43
C ILE A 133 1.39 -4.28 -22.35
N LEU A 134 0.61 -4.01 -21.30
CA LEU A 134 1.03 -3.18 -20.17
C LEU A 134 2.30 -3.75 -19.51
N LYS A 135 2.37 -5.08 -19.35
CA LYS A 135 3.56 -5.79 -18.86
C LYS A 135 4.83 -5.58 -19.70
N HIS A 136 4.70 -5.33 -21.01
CA HIS A 136 5.86 -5.09 -21.86
C HIS A 136 6.52 -3.74 -21.58
N PHE A 137 5.71 -2.76 -21.16
CA PHE A 137 6.21 -1.45 -20.79
C PHE A 137 6.66 -1.38 -19.33
N GLU A 138 6.23 -2.31 -18.45
CA GLU A 138 6.52 -2.34 -16.99
C GLU A 138 8.01 -2.17 -16.66
N GLY A 139 8.90 -2.74 -17.48
CA GLY A 139 10.36 -2.64 -17.33
C GLY A 139 10.95 -1.28 -17.72
N VAL A 140 10.22 -0.44 -18.46
CA VAL A 140 10.68 0.87 -18.98
C VAL A 140 10.19 2.04 -18.10
N TYR A 141 9.12 1.84 -17.31
CA TYR A 141 8.56 2.86 -16.39
C TYR A 141 9.50 3.35 -15.29
N SER A 142 10.63 2.67 -15.06
CA SER A 142 11.65 3.13 -14.10
C SER A 142 12.43 4.35 -14.57
N ASP A 143 12.33 4.75 -15.83
CA ASP A 143 13.06 5.90 -16.36
C ASP A 143 12.30 7.23 -16.13
N ASN A 144 13.04 8.32 -15.93
CA ASN A 144 12.49 9.68 -15.91
C ASN A 144 12.11 10.18 -17.32
N GLN A 145 12.38 9.39 -18.36
CA GLN A 145 12.02 9.71 -19.76
C GLN A 145 10.72 9.02 -20.24
N PHE A 146 10.18 8.03 -19.53
CA PHE A 146 8.99 7.27 -19.95
C PHE A 146 7.90 7.20 -18.88
N LYS A 147 6.66 7.53 -19.25
CA LYS A 147 5.47 7.37 -18.41
C LYS A 147 4.30 6.81 -19.22
N ALA A 148 3.59 5.85 -18.66
CA ALA A 148 2.32 5.39 -19.21
C ALA A 148 1.26 5.17 -18.12
N PHE A 149 0.00 5.37 -18.47
CA PHE A 149 -1.09 5.42 -17.51
C PHE A 149 -2.25 4.54 -18.00
N PRO A 150 -2.52 3.41 -17.33
CA PRO A 150 -3.74 2.65 -17.59
C PRO A 150 -4.93 3.40 -16.98
N VAL A 151 -5.84 3.92 -17.80
CA VAL A 151 -7.08 4.51 -17.31
C VAL A 151 -8.19 3.47 -17.45
N ALA A 152 -8.79 3.00 -16.36
CA ALA A 152 -10.06 2.27 -16.41
C ALA A 152 -11.19 3.32 -16.37
N VAL A 153 -11.79 3.65 -17.51
CA VAL A 153 -12.88 4.63 -17.56
C VAL A 153 -14.22 3.91 -17.47
N GLU A 154 -14.83 3.94 -16.28
CA GLU A 154 -16.29 4.03 -16.21
C GLU A 154 -16.64 5.52 -16.04
N SER A 155 -17.27 6.12 -17.05
CA SER A 155 -17.75 7.52 -17.15
C SER A 155 -16.75 8.62 -17.60
N PRO A 156 -17.14 9.55 -18.50
CA PRO A 156 -16.27 10.59 -19.09
C PRO A 156 -15.97 11.78 -18.17
N THR A 157 -16.22 11.68 -16.87
CA THR A 157 -15.75 12.65 -15.88
C THR A 157 -14.33 12.28 -15.47
N ILE A 158 -13.37 13.11 -15.87
CA ILE A 158 -12.10 13.41 -15.19
C ILE A 158 -11.52 12.23 -14.41
N VAL A 159 -10.42 11.66 -14.92
CA VAL A 159 -9.53 10.76 -14.15
C VAL A 159 -9.42 11.32 -12.73
N PRO A 160 -9.91 10.61 -11.70
CA PRO A 160 -9.89 11.15 -10.35
C PRO A 160 -8.45 11.55 -10.02
N ARG A 161 -8.27 12.81 -9.58
CA ARG A 161 -6.96 13.34 -9.10
C ARG A 161 -6.31 12.44 -8.03
N SER A 162 -7.04 11.50 -7.44
CA SER A 162 -6.54 10.46 -6.53
C SER A 162 -5.70 9.36 -7.20
N PHE A 163 -5.64 9.28 -8.53
CA PHE A 163 -4.72 8.38 -9.24
C PHE A 163 -3.34 9.01 -9.49
N PHE A 164 -3.18 10.30 -9.19
CA PHE A 164 -1.93 11.04 -9.26
C PHE A 164 -1.45 11.41 -7.84
N ILE A 165 -0.77 10.48 -7.18
CA ILE A 165 0.06 10.82 -6.01
C ILE A 165 1.53 10.59 -6.37
N MET A 166 2.14 11.70 -6.79
CA MET A 166 3.42 12.26 -6.32
C MET A 166 4.63 11.32 -6.19
N ASN A 167 5.34 11.14 -7.30
CA ASN A 167 6.79 10.99 -7.26
C ASN A 167 7.42 12.39 -7.26
N HIS A 168 7.69 12.96 -6.08
CA HIS A 168 8.52 14.16 -5.96
C HIS A 168 9.98 13.78 -5.72
N PHE A 169 10.74 13.91 -6.82
CA PHE A 169 12.13 14.35 -6.99
C PHE A 169 13.26 13.74 -6.15
N PHE A 170 14.11 13.00 -6.87
CA PHE A 170 15.55 12.92 -6.65
C PHE A 170 16.19 14.32 -6.73
N ASN A 171 16.84 14.74 -5.65
CA ASN A 171 18.00 15.60 -5.73
C ASN A 171 19.24 14.72 -5.59
N GLY A 172 20.23 14.92 -6.47
CA GLY A 172 21.52 14.22 -6.42
C GLY A 172 22.16 14.33 -5.03
N ASN A 173 22.63 13.19 -4.53
CA ASN A 173 23.20 12.91 -3.19
C ASN A 173 22.23 12.69 -2.01
N LEU A 174 21.02 12.15 -2.20
CA LEU A 174 20.08 11.93 -1.10
C LEU A 174 20.13 10.52 -0.49
N HIS A 175 20.45 10.47 0.80
CA HIS A 175 20.17 9.32 1.65
C HIS A 175 18.68 8.96 1.61
N LYS A 176 18.36 7.66 1.48
CA LYS A 176 16.96 7.19 1.50
C LYS A 176 16.31 7.48 2.85
N ASN A 177 15.03 7.86 2.83
CA ASN A 177 14.25 7.99 4.06
C ASN A 177 14.12 6.63 4.76
N LYS A 178 14.12 6.65 6.09
CA LYS A 178 14.24 5.45 6.93
C LYS A 178 12.89 5.00 7.43
N VAL A 179 12.63 3.70 7.32
CA VAL A 179 11.42 3.04 7.81
C VAL A 179 11.81 1.86 8.70
N ILE A 180 11.19 1.75 9.86
CA ILE A 180 11.42 0.67 10.82
C ILE A 180 10.29 -0.35 10.70
N PHE A 181 10.63 -1.64 10.69
CA PHE A 181 9.67 -2.74 10.72
C PHE A 181 9.87 -3.57 11.99
N ILE A 182 8.78 -3.84 12.70
CA ILE A 182 8.78 -4.73 13.87
C ILE A 182 7.97 -5.99 13.55
N LEU A 183 8.71 -7.07 13.34
CA LEU A 183 8.22 -8.41 13.02
C LEU A 183 8.16 -9.27 14.28
N GLY A 184 7.31 -10.29 14.27
CA GLY A 184 7.20 -11.25 15.37
C GLY A 184 5.84 -11.95 15.39
N ALA A 185 5.80 -13.13 15.99
CA ALA A 185 4.55 -13.88 16.17
C ALA A 185 3.56 -13.14 17.10
N THR A 186 2.29 -13.50 17.05
CA THR A 186 1.28 -12.98 17.98
C THR A 186 1.70 -13.23 19.43
N GLY A 187 1.48 -12.26 20.30
CA GLY A 187 1.87 -12.35 21.71
C GLY A 187 3.35 -12.06 22.03
N THR A 188 4.25 -11.83 21.06
CA THR A 188 5.68 -11.58 21.36
C THR A 188 6.00 -10.19 21.92
N GLY A 189 5.01 -9.30 22.07
CA GLY A 189 5.21 -7.95 22.64
C GLY A 189 5.54 -6.85 21.63
N LYS A 190 5.26 -7.05 20.33
CA LYS A 190 5.52 -6.05 19.26
C LYS A 190 4.93 -4.67 19.55
N SER A 191 3.68 -4.60 20.00
CA SER A 191 3.01 -3.32 20.29
C SER A 191 3.73 -2.58 21.43
N ARG A 192 4.09 -3.29 22.52
CA ARG A 192 4.89 -2.73 23.61
C ARG A 192 6.21 -2.14 23.10
N LEU A 193 6.95 -2.91 22.30
CA LEU A 193 8.22 -2.46 21.73
C LEU A 193 8.03 -1.21 20.86
N SER A 194 6.98 -1.18 20.03
CA SER A 194 6.71 -0.03 19.17
C SER A 194 6.40 1.26 19.94
N ILE A 195 5.67 1.17 21.05
CA ILE A 195 5.40 2.31 21.94
C ILE A 195 6.67 2.73 22.68
N ASP A 196 7.44 1.77 23.19
CA ASP A 196 8.71 2.05 23.88
C ASP A 196 9.69 2.79 22.95
N ILE A 197 9.74 2.43 21.66
CA ILE A 197 10.52 3.15 20.66
C ILE A 197 9.91 4.53 20.39
N ALA A 198 8.60 4.61 20.19
CA ALA A 198 7.94 5.85 19.78
C ALA A 198 7.88 6.94 20.85
N THR A 199 8.03 6.57 22.11
CA THR A 199 8.19 7.50 23.23
C THR A 199 9.61 8.04 23.37
N ARG A 200 10.59 7.45 22.68
CA ARG A 200 12.01 7.85 22.72
C ARG A 200 12.48 8.50 21.42
N ILE A 201 11.87 8.16 20.29
CA ILE A 201 12.19 8.72 18.97
C ILE A 201 10.91 9.34 18.38
N PRO A 202 10.96 10.57 17.84
CA PRO A 202 9.83 11.18 17.14
C PRO A 202 9.34 10.29 15.98
N SER A 203 8.26 9.54 16.21
CA SER A 203 7.78 8.50 15.31
C SER A 203 6.28 8.28 15.45
N GLU A 204 5.71 7.61 14.46
CA GLU A 204 4.31 7.18 14.46
C GLU A 204 4.23 5.74 13.96
N ILE A 205 3.18 5.03 14.37
CA ILE A 205 3.03 3.59 14.15
C ILE A 205 2.04 3.34 13.02
N ILE A 206 2.38 2.44 12.10
CA ILE A 206 1.50 1.93 11.05
C ILE A 206 1.22 0.47 11.35
N ASN A 207 -0.04 0.12 11.62
CA ASN A 207 -0.45 -1.25 11.84
C ASN A 207 -0.41 -2.04 10.52
N SER A 208 0.14 -3.25 10.59
CA SER A 208 0.20 -4.21 9.48
C SER A 208 -0.46 -5.54 9.83
N ASP A 209 -1.30 -5.60 10.86
CA ASP A 209 -2.11 -6.78 11.17
C ASP A 209 -3.48 -6.76 10.45
N LYS A 210 -3.73 -7.78 9.62
CA LYS A 210 -4.94 -7.98 8.80
C LYS A 210 -6.26 -7.94 9.55
N ILE A 211 -6.28 -8.30 10.83
CA ILE A 211 -7.51 -8.29 11.61
C ILE A 211 -7.66 -6.92 12.27
N GLN A 212 -6.57 -6.38 12.84
CA GLN A 212 -6.59 -5.11 13.59
C GLN A 212 -6.88 -3.87 12.74
N ILE A 213 -6.75 -3.95 11.41
CA ILE A 213 -7.16 -2.86 10.50
C ILE A 213 -8.66 -2.56 10.56
N HIS A 214 -9.50 -3.53 10.92
CA HIS A 214 -10.96 -3.39 10.89
C HIS A 214 -11.49 -2.77 12.18
N LYS A 215 -12.62 -2.06 12.11
CA LYS A 215 -13.35 -1.50 13.25
C LYS A 215 -14.00 -2.61 14.09
N GLY A 216 -14.08 -2.43 15.40
CA GLY A 216 -14.69 -3.39 16.34
C GLY A 216 -13.82 -4.63 16.59
N LEU A 217 -14.30 -5.54 17.43
CA LEU A 217 -13.54 -6.69 17.92
C LEU A 217 -12.18 -6.31 18.53
N ASP A 218 -12.15 -5.29 19.39
CA ASP A 218 -10.90 -4.76 19.94
C ASP A 218 -10.22 -5.77 20.88
N ILE A 219 -11.00 -6.53 21.66
CA ILE A 219 -10.50 -7.58 22.56
C ILE A 219 -9.99 -8.76 21.73
N VAL A 220 -10.84 -9.33 20.87
CA VAL A 220 -10.52 -10.52 20.05
C VAL A 220 -9.35 -10.27 19.12
N ALA A 221 -9.31 -9.11 18.45
CA ALA A 221 -8.20 -8.72 17.58
C ALA A 221 -6.95 -8.28 18.37
N ASN A 222 -7.05 -8.17 19.70
CA ASN A 222 -5.98 -7.75 20.60
C ASN A 222 -5.37 -6.41 20.17
N LYS A 223 -6.24 -5.42 19.92
CA LYS A 223 -5.80 -4.05 19.61
C LYS A 223 -5.25 -3.41 20.87
N ILE A 224 -4.24 -2.57 20.69
CA ILE A 224 -3.68 -1.80 21.80
C ILE A 224 -4.72 -0.80 22.32
N LEU A 225 -4.86 -0.71 23.65
CA LEU A 225 -5.81 0.20 24.28
C LEU A 225 -5.35 1.66 24.15
N GLU A 226 -6.28 2.61 24.11
CA GLU A 226 -5.93 4.05 24.03
C GLU A 226 -5.00 4.51 25.16
N SER A 227 -5.19 3.99 26.37
CA SER A 227 -4.32 4.28 27.53
C SER A 227 -2.89 3.76 27.33
N GLU A 228 -2.73 2.63 26.63
CA GLU A 228 -1.44 2.01 26.34
C GLU A 228 -0.71 2.65 25.16
N LYS A 229 -1.43 3.38 24.28
CA LYS A 229 -0.82 4.12 23.17
C LYS A 229 0.08 5.26 23.62
N GLN A 230 -0.06 5.75 24.85
CA GLN A 230 0.74 6.85 25.42
C GLN A 230 0.79 8.10 24.52
N GLY A 231 -0.32 8.40 23.82
CA GLY A 231 -0.43 9.52 22.89
C GLY A 231 0.27 9.32 21.54
N VAL A 232 0.87 8.16 21.28
CA VAL A 232 1.49 7.83 19.99
C VAL A 232 0.40 7.58 18.94
N ARG A 233 0.48 8.31 17.83
CA ARG A 233 -0.47 8.17 16.71
C ARG A 233 -0.29 6.82 16.01
N HIS A 234 -1.42 6.16 15.76
CA HIS A 234 -1.50 4.90 15.03
C HIS A 234 -2.27 5.09 13.72
N HIS A 235 -1.70 4.58 12.63
CA HIS A 235 -2.30 4.50 11.32
C HIS A 235 -2.76 3.07 11.05
N LEU A 236 -3.81 2.90 10.25
CA LEU A 236 -4.36 1.60 9.84
C LEU A 236 -4.78 0.69 11.01
N LEU A 237 -5.17 1.25 12.14
CA LEU A 237 -5.68 0.52 13.29
C LEU A 237 -7.15 0.86 13.49
N GLY A 238 -8.06 -0.09 13.26
CA GLY A 238 -9.50 0.15 13.42
C GLY A 238 -10.08 1.17 12.43
N THR A 239 -9.56 1.21 11.20
CA THR A 239 -9.94 2.22 10.19
C THR A 239 -10.88 1.69 9.11
N ILE A 240 -10.87 0.38 8.87
CA ILE A 240 -11.62 -0.27 7.79
C ILE A 240 -12.94 -0.84 8.32
N GLU A 241 -14.00 -0.82 7.53
CA GLU A 241 -15.29 -1.39 7.93
C GLU A 241 -15.22 -2.92 8.12
N PRO A 242 -15.94 -3.50 9.10
CA PRO A 242 -15.82 -4.91 9.51
C PRO A 242 -15.94 -5.95 8.37
N ASP A 243 -16.90 -5.76 7.46
CA ASP A 243 -17.20 -6.71 6.38
C ASP A 243 -16.45 -6.38 5.06
N SER A 244 -15.60 -5.36 5.06
CA SER A 244 -14.83 -4.99 3.86
C SER A 244 -13.70 -5.96 3.59
N ASP A 245 -13.57 -6.39 2.34
CA ASP A 245 -12.41 -7.17 1.88
C ASP A 245 -11.20 -6.24 1.70
N PHE A 246 -10.24 -6.31 2.62
CA PHE A 246 -9.00 -5.53 2.55
C PHE A 246 -7.83 -6.36 2.00
N THR A 247 -7.32 -6.00 0.82
CA THR A 247 -6.29 -6.78 0.13
C THR A 247 -4.88 -6.35 0.50
N ALA A 248 -3.87 -7.11 0.04
CA ALA A 248 -2.47 -6.71 0.19
C ALA A 248 -2.13 -5.46 -0.63
N SER A 249 -2.79 -5.26 -1.78
CA SER A 249 -2.61 -4.05 -2.60
C SER A 249 -3.16 -2.82 -1.88
N ASP A 250 -4.33 -2.93 -1.26
CA ASP A 250 -4.91 -1.85 -0.44
C ASP A 250 -3.99 -1.49 0.73
N PHE A 251 -3.45 -2.51 1.41
CA PHE A 251 -2.44 -2.30 2.45
C PHE A 251 -1.23 -1.53 1.92
N CYS A 252 -0.67 -1.92 0.77
CA CYS A 252 0.51 -1.26 0.20
C CYS A 252 0.23 0.23 -0.06
N ASN A 253 -0.89 0.54 -0.72
CA ASN A 253 -1.26 1.90 -1.05
C ASN A 253 -1.42 2.77 0.21
N GLN A 254 -2.14 2.27 1.22
CA GLN A 254 -2.40 3.03 2.44
C GLN A 254 -1.16 3.13 3.34
N ALA A 255 -0.33 2.09 3.40
CA ALA A 255 0.91 2.10 4.17
C ALA A 255 1.93 3.09 3.56
N VAL A 256 2.07 3.14 2.23
CA VAL A 256 2.93 4.12 1.55
C VAL A 256 2.44 5.55 1.84
N ALA A 257 1.14 5.80 1.71
CA ALA A 257 0.58 7.11 2.02
C ALA A 257 0.83 7.54 3.49
N ALA A 258 0.67 6.61 4.45
CA ALA A 258 0.95 6.87 5.85
C ALA A 258 2.45 7.11 6.11
N VAL A 259 3.34 6.33 5.48
CA VAL A 259 4.79 6.54 5.53
C VAL A 259 5.15 7.96 5.08
N GLU A 260 4.61 8.41 3.96
CA GLU A 260 4.85 9.75 3.44
C GLU A 260 4.32 10.86 4.36
N GLU A 261 3.11 10.70 4.92
CA GLU A 261 2.55 11.67 5.88
C GLU A 261 3.48 11.82 7.09
N ILE A 262 3.91 10.70 7.67
CA ILE A 262 4.78 10.68 8.85
C ILE A 262 6.14 11.34 8.54
N LEU A 263 6.72 11.03 7.37
CA LEU A 263 7.99 11.63 6.94
C LEU A 263 7.87 13.13 6.69
N LYS A 264 6.76 13.61 6.11
CA LYS A 264 6.49 15.05 5.92
C LYS A 264 6.41 15.80 7.25
N LEU A 265 6.01 15.13 8.33
CA LEU A 265 6.02 15.66 9.69
C LEU A 265 7.41 15.59 10.38
N GLY A 266 8.45 15.13 9.67
CA GLY A 266 9.81 14.97 10.21
C GLY A 266 9.94 13.82 11.20
N LYS A 267 8.98 12.89 11.22
CA LYS A 267 8.94 11.74 12.13
C LYS A 267 9.39 10.46 11.42
N VAL A 268 9.76 9.43 12.18
CA VAL A 268 10.14 8.11 11.66
C VAL A 268 8.91 7.18 11.60
N PRO A 269 8.58 6.58 10.45
CA PRO A 269 7.52 5.58 10.35
C PRO A 269 7.96 4.24 10.95
N ILE A 270 7.11 3.65 11.79
CA ILE A 270 7.30 2.31 12.36
C ILE A 270 6.14 1.41 11.92
N ILE A 271 6.40 0.43 11.06
CA ILE A 271 5.41 -0.55 10.60
C ILE A 271 5.46 -1.77 11.52
N VAL A 272 4.33 -2.11 12.14
CA VAL A 272 4.24 -3.13 13.20
C VAL A 272 3.08 -4.06 12.94
N GLY A 273 3.25 -5.37 13.05
CA GLY A 273 2.14 -6.31 12.92
C GLY A 273 2.55 -7.75 12.66
N GLY A 274 1.57 -8.66 12.73
CA GLY A 274 1.79 -10.10 12.55
C GLY A 274 1.53 -10.62 11.14
N SER A 275 0.98 -9.80 10.24
CA SER A 275 0.63 -10.26 8.88
C SER A 275 1.80 -10.09 7.91
N ASN A 276 2.79 -10.98 8.05
CA ASN A 276 4.02 -10.94 7.25
C ASN A 276 3.79 -10.93 5.73
N SER A 277 2.65 -11.43 5.22
CA SER A 277 2.32 -11.32 3.79
C SER A 277 2.07 -9.87 3.34
N TYR A 278 1.51 -9.02 4.21
CA TYR A 278 1.33 -7.60 3.90
C TYR A 278 2.66 -6.88 3.84
N ILE A 279 3.53 -7.19 4.81
CA ILE A 279 4.89 -6.64 4.84
C ILE A 279 5.70 -7.13 3.64
N GLU A 280 5.64 -8.42 3.31
CA GLU A 280 6.26 -8.99 2.11
C GLU A 280 5.74 -8.32 0.84
N SER A 281 4.43 -8.17 0.66
CA SER A 281 3.88 -7.47 -0.50
C SER A 281 4.35 -6.02 -0.58
N LEU A 282 4.34 -5.29 0.54
CA LEU A 282 4.82 -3.90 0.56
C LEU A 282 6.29 -3.81 0.15
N VAL A 283 7.12 -4.74 0.62
CA VAL A 283 8.57 -4.66 0.49
C VAL A 283 9.09 -5.24 -0.83
N GLU A 284 8.47 -6.32 -1.35
CA GLU A 284 8.96 -7.07 -2.51
C GLU A 284 8.21 -6.79 -3.82
N GLU A 285 6.95 -6.35 -3.76
CA GLU A 285 6.17 -6.18 -4.99
C GLU A 285 6.78 -5.11 -5.89
N HIS A 286 7.04 -5.49 -7.15
CA HIS A 286 7.77 -4.66 -8.11
C HIS A 286 7.07 -3.34 -8.43
N PHE A 287 5.75 -3.26 -8.26
CA PHE A 287 5.00 -2.03 -8.47
C PHE A 287 5.15 -1.03 -7.32
N VAL A 288 5.45 -1.48 -6.09
CA VAL A 288 5.64 -0.60 -4.92
C VAL A 288 7.06 -0.04 -4.89
N LYS A 289 8.06 -0.82 -5.31
CA LYS A 289 9.50 -0.45 -5.28
C LYS A 289 9.98 0.08 -3.92
N PHE A 290 9.40 -0.40 -2.82
CA PHE A 290 9.57 0.18 -1.49
C PHE A 290 11.04 0.26 -1.06
N LYS A 291 11.83 -0.82 -1.26
CA LYS A 291 13.27 -0.85 -0.99
C LYS A 291 14.10 0.10 -1.86
N SER A 292 13.59 0.52 -3.02
CA SER A 292 14.25 1.50 -3.88
C SER A 292 14.04 2.92 -3.37
N ILE A 293 12.93 3.18 -2.67
CA ILE A 293 12.54 4.50 -2.16
C ILE A 293 13.02 4.70 -0.72
N TYR A 294 12.88 3.67 0.12
CA TYR A 294 13.15 3.72 1.54
C TYR A 294 14.28 2.77 1.94
N GLU A 295 15.03 3.19 2.96
CA GLU A 295 15.91 2.30 3.70
C GLU A 295 15.12 1.63 4.82
N CYS A 296 15.22 0.31 4.93
CA CYS A 296 14.38 -0.47 5.83
C CYS A 296 15.23 -1.13 6.92
N CYS A 297 14.87 -0.92 8.18
CA CYS A 297 15.42 -1.68 9.31
C CYS A 297 14.39 -2.69 9.80
N PHE A 298 14.72 -3.98 9.75
CA PHE A 298 13.82 -5.05 10.18
C PHE A 298 14.26 -5.57 11.55
N ILE A 299 13.43 -5.37 12.56
CA ILE A 299 13.58 -5.93 13.90
C ILE A 299 12.65 -7.13 14.02
N TRP A 300 13.16 -8.30 14.37
CA TRP A 300 12.36 -9.47 14.66
C TRP A 300 12.43 -9.79 16.14
N LEU A 301 11.30 -9.61 16.82
CA LEU A 301 11.10 -9.96 18.21
C LEU A 301 10.60 -11.42 18.32
N ASP A 302 11.46 -12.27 18.86
CA ASP A 302 11.27 -13.71 18.94
C ASP A 302 11.05 -14.20 20.38
N VAL A 303 10.30 -15.28 20.51
CA VAL A 303 10.05 -15.98 21.78
C VAL A 303 9.96 -17.46 21.47
N ALA A 304 10.66 -18.30 22.23
CA ALA A 304 10.62 -19.75 22.06
C ALA A 304 9.17 -20.27 22.14
N LEU A 305 8.76 -21.07 21.14
CA LEU A 305 7.37 -21.53 20.99
C LEU A 305 6.74 -22.14 22.27
N PRO A 306 7.43 -22.98 23.06
CA PRO A 306 6.84 -23.52 24.29
C PRO A 306 6.47 -22.43 25.30
N VAL A 307 7.29 -21.39 25.42
CA VAL A 307 7.03 -20.25 26.31
C VAL A 307 5.91 -19.39 25.74
N LEU A 308 5.94 -19.14 24.43
CA LEU A 308 4.93 -18.33 23.74
C LEU A 308 3.54 -18.98 23.77
N TYR A 309 3.45 -20.31 23.67
CA TYR A 309 2.17 -21.03 23.78
C TYR A 309 1.55 -20.90 25.16
N SER A 310 2.35 -21.07 26.22
CA SER A 310 1.88 -20.85 27.60
C SER A 310 1.36 -19.42 27.79
N PHE A 311 2.10 -18.44 27.27
CA PHE A 311 1.70 -17.03 27.36
C PHE A 311 0.43 -16.72 26.54
N THR A 312 0.37 -17.16 25.29
CA THR A 312 -0.78 -16.90 24.42
C THR A 312 -2.04 -17.63 24.89
N SER A 313 -1.90 -18.82 25.47
CA SER A 313 -3.00 -19.55 26.12
C SER A 313 -3.59 -18.76 27.30
N LYS A 314 -2.74 -18.32 28.24
CA LYS A 314 -3.17 -17.46 29.36
C LYS A 314 -3.79 -16.14 28.89
N ARG A 315 -3.24 -15.55 27.81
CA ARG A 315 -3.79 -14.32 27.23
C ARG A 315 -5.21 -14.54 26.71
N VAL A 316 -5.52 -15.70 26.12
CA VAL A 316 -6.90 -16.01 25.71
C VAL A 316 -7.81 -16.09 26.94
N ASP A 317 -7.36 -16.68 28.04
CA ASP A 317 -8.14 -16.68 29.30
C ASP A 317 -8.43 -15.25 29.77
N GLN A 318 -7.42 -14.39 29.80
CA GLN A 318 -7.58 -12.96 30.15
C GLN A 318 -8.52 -12.22 29.19
N MET A 319 -8.50 -12.56 27.90
CA MET A 319 -9.42 -12.00 26.91
C MET A 319 -10.86 -12.44 27.17
N VAL A 320 -11.07 -13.72 27.54
CA VAL A 320 -12.39 -14.23 27.95
C VAL A 320 -12.89 -13.47 29.18
N ASP A 321 -12.06 -13.31 30.20
CA ASP A 321 -12.40 -12.54 31.41
C ASP A 321 -12.70 -11.06 31.09
N ALA A 322 -12.05 -10.50 30.08
CA ALA A 322 -12.28 -9.14 29.59
C ALA A 322 -13.55 -8.98 28.71
N GLY A 323 -14.27 -10.07 28.42
CA GLY A 323 -15.52 -10.04 27.66
C GLY A 323 -15.39 -10.44 26.19
N LEU A 324 -14.35 -11.19 25.79
CA LEU A 324 -14.18 -11.69 24.42
C LEU A 324 -15.44 -12.39 23.89
N VAL A 325 -16.08 -13.22 24.71
CA VAL A 325 -17.27 -14.00 24.27
C VAL A 325 -18.43 -13.05 23.95
N ASP A 326 -18.64 -12.03 24.79
CA ASP A 326 -19.70 -11.03 24.58
C ASP A 326 -19.41 -10.15 23.37
N GLU A 327 -18.13 -9.80 23.15
CA GLU A 327 -17.69 -9.02 22.01
C GLU A 327 -17.95 -9.75 20.69
N VAL A 328 -17.60 -11.05 20.60
CA VAL A 328 -17.89 -11.86 19.41
C VAL A 328 -19.40 -12.06 19.25
N ARG A 329 -20.14 -12.28 20.34
CA ARG A 329 -21.60 -12.43 20.31
C ARG A 329 -22.26 -11.21 19.68
N GLY A 330 -21.77 -10.00 19.97
CA GLY A 330 -22.28 -8.76 19.39
C GLY A 330 -22.19 -8.66 17.86
N MET A 331 -21.31 -9.44 17.24
CA MET A 331 -21.11 -9.48 15.78
C MET A 331 -21.58 -10.82 15.15
N PHE A 332 -22.12 -11.72 15.96
CA PHE A 332 -22.60 -13.01 15.49
C PHE A 332 -23.74 -12.84 14.49
N VAL A 333 -23.60 -13.51 13.34
CA VAL A 333 -24.63 -13.56 12.30
C VAL A 333 -24.81 -15.01 11.90
N HIS A 334 -26.05 -15.48 11.89
CA HIS A 334 -26.37 -16.85 11.51
C HIS A 334 -25.91 -17.11 10.07
N ASN A 335 -25.19 -18.21 9.84
CA ASN A 335 -24.60 -18.58 8.53
C ASN A 335 -23.64 -17.54 7.93
N ALA A 336 -22.86 -16.85 8.78
CA ALA A 336 -21.85 -15.92 8.30
C ALA A 336 -20.73 -16.59 7.48
N ASP A 337 -20.14 -15.83 6.56
CA ASP A 337 -18.91 -16.20 5.86
C ASP A 337 -17.68 -15.78 6.69
N TYR A 338 -16.99 -16.77 7.28
CA TYR A 338 -15.76 -16.57 8.07
C TYR A 338 -14.49 -16.45 7.23
N SER A 339 -14.60 -16.46 5.89
CA SER A 339 -13.47 -16.32 4.97
C SER A 339 -13.11 -14.86 4.63
N ARG A 340 -13.88 -13.88 5.12
CA ARG A 340 -13.78 -12.47 4.73
C ARG A 340 -13.75 -11.49 5.91
N GLY A 341 -13.21 -10.29 5.63
CA GLY A 341 -13.18 -9.17 6.58
C GLY A 341 -12.65 -9.53 7.96
N ILE A 342 -13.26 -8.91 8.97
CA ILE A 342 -12.92 -9.10 10.38
C ILE A 342 -13.35 -10.48 10.93
N ARG A 343 -14.31 -11.14 10.28
CA ARG A 343 -14.83 -12.46 10.71
C ARG A 343 -13.79 -13.57 10.64
N ARG A 344 -12.68 -13.32 9.94
CA ARG A 344 -11.50 -14.21 9.91
C ARG A 344 -10.72 -14.23 11.23
N ALA A 345 -11.07 -13.37 12.20
CA ALA A 345 -10.42 -13.33 13.50
C ALA A 345 -10.53 -14.67 14.23
N ILE A 346 -9.43 -15.13 14.82
CA ILE A 346 -9.44 -16.29 15.73
C ILE A 346 -10.30 -15.91 16.94
N GLY A 347 -11.32 -16.72 17.22
CA GLY A 347 -12.38 -16.43 18.18
C GLY A 347 -13.75 -16.35 17.52
N ALA A 348 -13.83 -15.81 16.30
CA ALA A 348 -15.11 -15.63 15.63
C ALA A 348 -15.69 -16.96 15.10
N GLN A 349 -14.86 -17.76 14.42
CA GLN A 349 -15.30 -19.05 13.87
C GLN A 349 -15.46 -20.10 14.97
N GLU A 350 -14.57 -20.10 15.96
CA GLU A 350 -14.55 -21.08 17.05
C GLU A 350 -15.80 -20.97 17.94
N LEU A 351 -16.33 -19.76 18.15
CA LEU A 351 -17.54 -19.54 18.94
C LEU A 351 -18.85 -19.67 18.13
N ASP A 352 -18.79 -19.83 16.81
CA ASP A 352 -19.99 -19.93 15.96
C ASP A 352 -20.92 -21.06 16.40
N LYS A 353 -20.36 -22.25 16.66
CA LYS A 353 -21.12 -23.41 17.13
C LYS A 353 -21.79 -23.14 18.46
N TYR A 354 -21.06 -22.54 19.40
CA TYR A 354 -21.59 -22.19 20.72
C TYR A 354 -22.81 -21.26 20.59
N PHE A 355 -22.73 -20.22 19.76
CA PHE A 355 -23.83 -19.26 19.60
C PHE A 355 -25.04 -19.80 18.84
N ARG A 356 -24.85 -20.72 17.88
CA ARG A 356 -25.97 -21.34 17.14
C ARG A 356 -26.85 -22.18 18.03
N ASP A 357 -26.22 -23.03 18.84
CA ASP A 357 -26.93 -24.05 19.62
C ASP A 357 -27.26 -23.58 21.05
N GLU A 358 -26.83 -22.36 21.44
CA GLU A 358 -26.92 -21.82 22.81
C GLU A 358 -28.33 -21.95 23.40
N LYS A 359 -29.39 -21.70 22.61
CA LYS A 359 -30.78 -21.74 23.10
C LYS A 359 -31.33 -23.15 23.30
N GLU A 360 -30.75 -24.15 22.65
CA GLU A 360 -31.22 -25.53 22.65
C GLU A 360 -30.46 -26.41 23.66
N MET A 361 -29.36 -25.90 24.21
CA MET A 361 -28.49 -26.58 25.17
C MET A 361 -28.92 -26.33 26.63
N ASP A 362 -28.79 -27.36 27.47
CA ASP A 362 -28.82 -27.19 28.93
C ASP A 362 -27.55 -26.50 29.44
N GLU A 363 -27.58 -25.98 30.67
CA GLU A 363 -26.46 -25.22 31.26
C GLU A 363 -25.14 -26.00 31.36
N THR A 364 -25.19 -27.32 31.58
CA THR A 364 -23.97 -28.13 31.64
C THR A 364 -23.35 -28.31 30.26
N THR A 365 -24.19 -28.55 29.25
CA THR A 365 -23.77 -28.66 27.86
C THR A 365 -23.20 -27.32 27.34
N LYS A 366 -23.86 -26.18 27.65
CA LYS A 366 -23.36 -24.84 27.30
C LYS A 366 -21.94 -24.61 27.82
N LYS A 367 -21.72 -24.90 29.11
CA LYS A 367 -20.42 -24.72 29.74
C LYS A 367 -19.33 -25.54 29.05
N HIS A 368 -19.59 -26.81 28.79
CA HIS A 368 -18.64 -27.69 28.11
C HIS A 368 -18.33 -27.26 26.67
N VAL A 369 -19.35 -26.85 25.91
CA VAL A 369 -19.16 -26.38 24.53
C VAL A 369 -18.39 -25.07 24.50
N LEU A 370 -18.65 -24.15 25.43
CA LEU A 370 -17.90 -22.91 25.56
C LEU A 370 -16.43 -23.19 25.91
N GLU A 371 -16.17 -24.05 26.91
CA GLU A 371 -14.81 -24.47 27.28
C GLU A 371 -14.06 -25.09 26.10
N SER A 372 -14.73 -25.96 25.34
CA SER A 372 -14.16 -26.56 24.12
C SER A 372 -13.84 -25.51 23.04
N SER A 373 -14.72 -24.51 22.88
CA SER A 373 -14.52 -23.44 21.90
C SER A 373 -13.33 -22.55 22.30
N ILE A 374 -13.21 -22.21 23.59
CA ILE A 374 -12.07 -21.46 24.14
C ILE A 374 -10.77 -22.25 23.96
N GLN A 375 -10.78 -23.56 24.16
CA GLN A 375 -9.61 -24.40 23.90
C GLN A 375 -9.22 -24.39 22.42
N GLU A 376 -10.18 -24.40 21.50
CA GLU A 376 -9.90 -24.28 20.06
C GLU A 376 -9.26 -22.92 19.70
N ILE A 377 -9.72 -21.82 20.33
CA ILE A 377 -9.11 -20.48 20.18
C ILE A 377 -7.64 -20.51 20.61
N LYS A 378 -7.32 -21.15 21.74
CA LYS A 378 -5.94 -21.31 22.22
C LYS A 378 -5.08 -22.09 21.23
N ASP A 379 -5.58 -23.22 20.75
CA ASP A 379 -4.88 -24.09 19.80
C ASP A 379 -4.62 -23.38 18.46
N ASN A 380 -5.63 -22.67 17.93
CA ASN A 380 -5.52 -21.95 16.67
C ASN A 380 -4.62 -20.71 16.80
N THR A 381 -4.62 -20.04 17.95
CA THR A 381 -3.66 -18.97 18.27
C THR A 381 -2.23 -19.50 18.27
N GLY A 382 -2.00 -20.68 18.87
CA GLY A 382 -0.72 -21.36 18.85
C GLY A 382 -0.25 -21.69 17.43
N LYS A 383 -1.13 -22.30 16.61
CA LYS A 383 -0.85 -22.58 15.19
C LYS A 383 -0.53 -21.32 14.39
N LEU A 384 -1.23 -20.21 14.65
CA LEU A 384 -0.94 -18.93 14.01
C LEU A 384 0.48 -18.44 14.37
N ALA A 385 0.86 -18.51 15.64
CA ALA A 385 2.19 -18.12 16.09
C ALA A 385 3.30 -18.95 15.41
N SER A 386 3.12 -20.27 15.29
CA SER A 386 4.10 -21.14 14.58
C SER A 386 4.21 -20.76 13.11
N ARG A 387 3.09 -20.55 12.41
CA ARG A 387 3.07 -20.16 10.98
C ARG A 387 3.73 -18.79 10.76
N GLN A 388 3.50 -17.84 11.66
CA GLN A 388 4.15 -16.52 11.59
C GLN A 388 5.66 -16.63 11.78
N LEU A 389 6.12 -17.44 12.74
CA LEU A 389 7.54 -17.70 12.96
C LEU A 389 8.19 -18.36 11.73
N GLU A 390 7.56 -19.38 11.15
CA GLU A 390 8.02 -20.02 9.91
C GLU A 390 8.11 -19.02 8.76
N LYS A 391 7.11 -18.14 8.61
CA LYS A 391 7.13 -17.12 7.56
C LYS A 391 8.27 -16.12 7.76
N ILE A 392 8.54 -15.65 8.98
CA ILE A 392 9.67 -14.75 9.26
C ILE A 392 11.01 -15.43 8.93
N LYS A 393 11.17 -16.71 9.32
CA LYS A 393 12.34 -17.50 8.94
C LYS A 393 12.49 -17.60 7.42
N GLN A 394 11.40 -17.77 6.67
CA GLN A 394 11.45 -17.74 5.20
C GLN A 394 11.86 -16.37 4.65
N LEU A 395 11.37 -15.25 5.19
CA LEU A 395 11.80 -13.90 4.79
C LEU A 395 13.31 -13.71 5.00
N ARG A 396 13.84 -14.16 6.15
CA ARG A 396 15.28 -14.14 6.46
C ARG A 396 16.08 -15.05 5.52
N ASP A 397 15.69 -16.32 5.41
CA ASP A 397 16.54 -17.37 4.85
C ASP A 397 16.42 -17.48 3.33
N LYS A 398 15.21 -17.29 2.78
CA LYS A 398 14.94 -17.38 1.33
C LYS A 398 15.08 -16.04 0.63
N LEU A 399 14.45 -14.99 1.17
CA LEU A 399 14.51 -13.64 0.59
C LEU A 399 15.74 -12.84 1.04
N LYS A 400 16.56 -13.41 1.92
CA LYS A 400 17.83 -12.82 2.39
C LYS A 400 17.64 -11.43 3.03
N TRP A 401 16.50 -11.20 3.68
CA TRP A 401 16.29 -9.95 4.40
C TRP A 401 17.30 -9.82 5.54
N LYS A 402 17.94 -8.66 5.63
CA LYS A 402 18.77 -8.29 6.79
C LYS A 402 17.85 -7.99 7.98
N ILE A 403 17.56 -9.03 8.76
CA ILE A 403 16.69 -8.98 9.93
C ILE A 403 17.55 -9.06 11.20
N HIS A 404 17.37 -8.08 12.08
CA HIS A 404 17.98 -8.04 13.40
C HIS A 404 17.11 -8.83 14.37
N HIS A 405 17.62 -9.95 14.85
CA HIS A 405 16.91 -10.84 15.77
C HIS A 405 17.10 -10.40 17.22
N ILE A 406 16.00 -10.33 17.97
CA ILE A 406 15.97 -10.01 19.40
C ILE A 406 15.16 -11.09 20.10
N ASP A 407 15.81 -11.83 21.01
CA ASP A 407 15.18 -12.91 21.77
C ASP A 407 14.61 -12.40 23.09
N ALA A 408 13.28 -12.40 23.22
CA ALA A 408 12.57 -12.01 24.42
C ALA A 408 12.22 -13.21 25.33
N THR A 409 12.66 -14.44 25.02
CA THR A 409 12.24 -15.67 25.72
C THR A 409 12.41 -15.58 27.23
N SER A 410 13.56 -15.11 27.72
CA SER A 410 13.81 -15.00 29.15
C SER A 410 12.88 -13.99 29.85
N VAL A 411 12.49 -12.91 29.15
CA VAL A 411 11.54 -11.93 29.70
C VAL A 411 10.17 -12.59 29.92
N PHE A 412 9.71 -13.38 28.95
CA PHE A 412 8.45 -14.11 29.07
C PHE A 412 8.51 -15.24 30.11
N GLN A 413 9.67 -15.88 30.28
CA GLN A 413 9.87 -16.86 31.36
C GLN A 413 9.79 -16.22 32.75
N ILE A 414 10.41 -15.05 32.94
CA ILE A 414 10.31 -14.29 34.20
C ILE A 414 8.85 -13.89 34.44
N ARG A 415 8.17 -13.38 33.40
CA ARG A 415 6.75 -13.01 33.50
C ARG A 415 5.85 -14.16 33.92
N LEU A 416 6.06 -15.35 33.35
CA LEU A 416 5.28 -16.54 33.72
C LEU A 416 5.53 -16.99 35.16
N LYS A 417 6.70 -16.69 35.74
CA LYS A 417 7.03 -16.95 37.14
C LYS A 417 6.42 -15.89 38.07
N GLU A 418 6.60 -14.61 37.77
CA GLU A 418 5.99 -13.52 38.55
C GLU A 418 4.46 -13.64 38.61
N GLU A 419 3.78 -14.05 37.53
CA GLU A 419 2.33 -14.27 37.56
C GLU A 419 1.90 -15.48 38.42
N ALA A 420 2.83 -16.37 38.79
CA ALA A 420 2.56 -17.49 39.69
C ALA A 420 2.80 -17.11 41.17
N ASP A 421 3.58 -16.05 41.41
CA ASP A 421 3.92 -15.53 42.73
C ASP A 421 3.11 -14.23 42.96
N ASP A 422 2.08 -14.28 43.81
CA ASP A 422 1.03 -13.24 44.04
C ASP A 422 1.54 -11.85 44.56
N ASP A 423 2.84 -11.56 44.44
CA ASP A 423 3.57 -10.41 45.02
C ASP A 423 4.27 -9.54 43.95
N GLY A 424 4.01 -9.79 42.66
CA GLY A 424 4.77 -9.22 41.54
C GLY A 424 4.48 -7.73 41.25
N CYS A 425 5.38 -6.84 41.70
CA CYS A 425 5.44 -5.42 41.31
C CYS A 425 5.70 -5.19 39.79
N GLY A 426 5.91 -6.26 39.00
CA GLY A 426 6.22 -6.20 37.56
C GLY A 426 7.59 -5.58 37.24
N LYS A 427 8.37 -5.28 38.28
CA LYS A 427 9.65 -4.57 38.17
C LYS A 427 10.72 -5.45 37.54
N GLU A 428 10.80 -6.74 37.91
CA GLU A 428 11.82 -7.64 37.35
C GLU A 428 11.56 -7.89 35.87
N VAL A 429 10.29 -8.10 35.47
CA VAL A 429 9.91 -8.21 34.05
C VAL A 429 10.25 -6.94 33.27
N ASN A 430 9.98 -5.76 33.83
CA ASN A 430 10.32 -4.50 33.17
C ASN A 430 11.83 -4.29 33.03
N ASP A 431 12.61 -4.59 34.07
CA ASP A 431 14.07 -4.51 34.02
C ASP A 431 14.65 -5.49 33.00
N ALA A 432 14.12 -6.72 32.96
CA ALA A 432 14.50 -7.72 31.96
C ALA A 432 14.12 -7.30 30.54
N TRP A 433 12.94 -6.73 30.33
CA TRP A 433 12.50 -6.18 29.04
C TRP A 433 13.43 -5.06 28.57
N MET A 434 13.75 -4.11 29.46
CA MET A 434 14.65 -3.01 29.13
C MET A 434 16.02 -3.54 28.70
N LYS A 435 16.59 -4.46 29.48
CA LYS A 435 17.92 -5.01 29.24
C LYS A 435 18.02 -5.91 28.00
N LEU A 436 17.06 -6.82 27.81
CA LEU A 436 17.16 -7.89 26.81
C LEU A 436 16.47 -7.55 25.49
N VAL A 437 15.51 -6.64 25.51
CA VAL A 437 14.74 -6.25 24.31
C VAL A 437 15.01 -4.81 23.93
N MET A 438 14.78 -3.88 24.86
CA MET A 438 14.78 -2.45 24.53
C MET A 438 16.18 -1.92 24.20
N HIS A 439 17.19 -2.21 25.04
CA HIS A 439 18.56 -1.71 24.82
C HIS A 439 19.15 -2.23 23.51
N PRO A 440 19.15 -3.56 23.22
CA PRO A 440 19.66 -4.06 21.93
C PRO A 440 18.90 -3.46 20.73
N CYS A 441 17.59 -3.27 20.85
CA CYS A 441 16.80 -2.63 19.79
C CYS A 441 17.24 -1.18 19.57
N MET A 442 17.41 -0.40 20.63
CA MET A 442 17.84 0.99 20.53
C MET A 442 19.26 1.12 19.98
N ASP A 443 20.17 0.20 20.30
CA ASP A 443 21.52 0.20 19.71
C ASP A 443 21.45 0.05 18.18
N ILE A 444 20.68 -0.95 17.70
CA ILE A 444 20.45 -1.18 16.27
C ILE A 444 19.82 0.06 15.61
N LEU A 445 18.78 0.62 16.24
CA LEU A 445 18.05 1.76 15.68
C LEU A 445 18.89 3.04 15.71
N THR A 446 19.74 3.21 16.72
CA THR A 446 20.65 4.36 16.81
C THR A 446 21.65 4.34 15.66
N ASP A 447 22.27 3.19 15.41
CA ASP A 447 23.18 3.01 14.28
C ASP A 447 22.45 3.22 12.96
N PHE A 448 21.29 2.58 12.80
CA PHE A 448 20.45 2.74 11.62
C PHE A 448 20.05 4.19 11.37
N LEU A 449 19.68 4.97 12.40
CA LEU A 449 19.22 6.35 12.21
C LEU A 449 20.37 7.36 12.05
N LYS A 450 21.55 7.10 12.63
CA LYS A 450 22.73 7.98 12.55
C LYS A 450 23.24 8.20 11.13
N GLU A 451 23.14 7.21 10.26
CA GLU A 451 23.68 7.29 8.89
C GLU A 451 23.04 8.39 7.99
N ASN A 452 21.99 9.11 8.45
CA ASN A 452 21.30 10.15 7.67
C ASN A 452 21.35 11.57 8.25
N ARG A 453 21.95 11.80 9.41
CA ARG A 453 21.95 13.14 10.02
C ARG A 453 23.36 13.72 9.99
N LYS A 454 23.53 14.85 9.29
CA LYS A 454 24.30 15.94 9.90
C LYS A 454 23.62 16.17 11.24
N ILE A 455 24.24 15.67 12.31
CA ILE A 455 23.70 15.76 13.65
C ILE A 455 23.61 17.25 13.98
N ASP A 456 22.37 17.73 14.06
CA ASP A 456 22.02 18.87 14.90
C ASP A 456 22.40 18.45 16.33
N GLU A 457 23.34 19.19 16.94
CA GLU A 457 23.97 18.92 18.25
C GLU A 457 22.95 18.69 19.39
N SER A 458 21.68 19.01 19.15
CA SER A 458 20.54 18.75 20.03
C SER A 458 20.17 17.25 20.22
N LEU A 459 20.44 16.37 19.25
CA LEU A 459 20.11 14.93 19.34
C LEU A 459 21.12 14.10 20.13
N GLU A 460 22.40 14.44 20.07
CA GLU A 460 23.41 13.84 20.95
C GLU A 460 23.15 14.21 22.41
N ALA A 461 22.73 15.44 22.67
CA ALA A 461 22.34 15.87 24.02
C ALA A 461 21.12 15.10 24.56
N LEU A 462 20.13 14.79 23.71
CA LEU A 462 18.95 14.01 24.10
C LEU A 462 19.23 12.52 24.32
N LEU A 463 20.20 11.94 23.60
CA LEU A 463 20.61 10.53 23.73
C LEU A 463 21.58 10.30 24.90
N LEU A 464 22.37 11.30 25.30
CA LEU A 464 23.34 11.19 26.39
C LEU A 464 22.78 11.55 27.78
N LEU A 465 21.61 12.18 27.88
CA LEU A 465 21.06 12.66 29.17
C LEU A 465 20.18 11.65 29.94
N LYS A 466 20.15 10.37 29.55
CA LYS A 466 19.40 9.33 30.29
C LYS A 466 20.13 7.98 30.40
N THR A 467 21.47 8.01 30.54
CA THR A 467 22.20 6.90 31.19
C THR A 467 22.03 6.94 32.70
#